data_AF-A0A965UAZ9-F1
#
_entry.id   AF-A0A965UAZ9-F1
#
_cell.length_a   1.000
_cell.length_b   1.000
_cell.length_c   1.000
_cell.angle_alpha   90.00
_cell.angle_beta   90.00
_cell.angle_gamma   90.00
#
_symmetry.space_group_name_H-M   'P 1'
#
loop_
_entity.id
_entity.type
_entity.pdbx_description
1 polymer ?
#
loop_
_entity_poly.entity_id
_entity_poly.type
_entity_poly.pdbx_seq_one_letter_code
_entity_poly.pdbx_strand_id
1 'polypeptide(L)'
;MKTEHRKSWRILISGLAFVLLVSAFFFVLIVRITPESLPSMSPDEIARLDLSAQTACIDRGDTQWYPGELLEPPDFALGEHAALRSDARFGTNRVVLSLPAGKTYGITGSSCSYAQKLWINGALVSQVGQVSDSPDGFVPRTDEYTVYFTPETDTTEIIVQRAHFNHRSGYFNKVYLAEEQIIAQRNRRQFISDGLMLGALLSIAIFFLGMVLFYTRRLSLLWFSLACLCSALHYMTFRGKAFALLFPDLSWYLSHKLEYLAQYSFY
;
A
#
# COMPACT_ATOMS: atom_id res chain seq x y z
N MET A 1 23.39 49.15 -20.71
CA MET A 1 23.92 47.84 -20.23
C MET A 1 23.49 47.49 -18.80
N LYS A 2 23.66 48.35 -17.77
CA LYS A 2 23.25 48.03 -16.37
C LYS A 2 21.74 47.78 -16.17
N THR A 3 20.87 48.42 -16.97
CA THR A 3 19.41 48.31 -16.88
C THR A 3 18.87 46.99 -17.42
N GLU A 4 19.39 46.50 -18.55
CA GLU A 4 19.08 45.20 -19.15
C GLU A 4 19.46 44.04 -18.20
N HIS A 5 20.65 44.10 -17.61
CA HIS A 5 21.13 43.05 -16.70
C HIS A 5 20.30 42.95 -15.41
N ARG A 6 19.82 44.09 -14.88
CA ARG A 6 18.94 44.14 -13.69
C ARG A 6 17.52 43.64 -13.99
N LYS A 7 17.04 43.85 -15.23
CA LYS A 7 15.74 43.34 -15.70
C LYS A 7 15.75 41.82 -15.87
N SER A 8 16.83 41.28 -16.45
CA SER A 8 17.06 39.84 -16.58
C SER A 8 17.12 39.12 -15.22
N TRP A 9 17.85 39.69 -14.24
CA TRP A 9 17.90 39.15 -12.88
C TRP A 9 16.55 39.13 -12.17
N ARG A 10 15.73 40.18 -12.34
CA ARG A 10 14.37 40.21 -11.77
C ARG A 10 13.47 39.14 -12.36
N ILE A 11 13.57 38.87 -13.65
CA ILE A 11 12.81 37.80 -14.32
C ILE A 11 13.25 36.43 -13.80
N LEU A 12 14.56 36.20 -13.68
CA LEU A 12 15.10 34.94 -13.14
C LEU A 12 14.66 34.71 -11.69
N ILE A 13 14.75 35.73 -10.83
CA ILE A 13 14.31 35.64 -9.43
C ILE A 13 12.80 35.38 -9.35
N SER A 14 12.00 36.07 -10.16
CA SER A 14 10.54 35.90 -10.18
C SER A 14 10.14 34.50 -10.68
N GLY A 15 10.83 33.99 -11.70
CA GLY A 15 10.63 32.63 -12.20
C GLY A 15 11.01 31.57 -11.17
N LEU A 16 12.14 31.73 -10.49
CA LEU A 16 12.55 30.83 -9.41
C LEU A 16 11.56 30.86 -8.24
N ALA A 17 11.13 32.05 -7.83
CA ALA A 17 10.14 32.21 -6.76
C ALA A 17 8.80 31.55 -7.12
N PHE A 18 8.35 31.69 -8.38
CA PHE A 18 7.15 31.03 -8.86
C PHE A 18 7.26 29.50 -8.81
N VAL A 19 8.37 28.93 -9.30
CA VAL A 19 8.61 27.49 -9.24
C VAL A 19 8.65 26.98 -7.80
N LEU A 20 9.33 27.70 -6.89
CA LEU A 20 9.37 27.33 -5.48
C LEU A 20 7.99 27.39 -4.82
N LEU A 21 7.18 28.41 -5.15
CA LEU A 21 5.83 28.55 -4.62
C LEU A 21 4.92 27.41 -5.09
N VAL A 22 4.95 27.08 -6.39
CA VAL A 22 4.17 25.97 -6.94
C VAL A 22 4.62 24.64 -6.32
N SER A 23 5.92 24.39 -6.24
CA SER A 23 6.47 23.19 -5.61
C SER A 23 6.09 23.09 -4.14
N ALA A 24 6.15 24.19 -3.38
CA ALA A 24 5.73 24.22 -1.98
C ALA A 24 4.23 23.96 -1.83
N PHE A 25 3.40 24.52 -2.71
CA PHE A 25 1.96 24.27 -2.73
C PHE A 25 1.65 22.79 -2.92
N PHE A 26 2.24 22.15 -3.95
CA PHE A 26 2.06 20.72 -4.19
C PHE A 26 2.63 19.89 -3.05
N PHE A 27 3.82 20.22 -2.54
CA PHE A 27 4.41 19.52 -1.41
C PHE A 27 3.48 19.53 -0.18
N VAL A 28 2.97 20.70 0.21
CA VAL A 28 2.02 20.81 1.32
C VAL A 28 0.73 20.05 1.03
N LEU A 29 0.20 20.16 -0.19
CA LEU A 29 -1.02 19.46 -0.58
C LEU A 29 -0.86 17.93 -0.47
N ILE A 30 0.23 17.38 -1.01
CA ILE A 30 0.52 15.95 -0.95
C ILE A 30 0.70 15.52 0.51
N VAL A 31 1.55 16.19 1.29
CA VAL A 31 1.78 15.85 2.71
C VAL A 31 0.49 15.90 3.52
N ARG A 32 -0.42 16.84 3.24
CA ARG A 32 -1.71 16.95 3.96
C ARG A 32 -2.73 15.90 3.56
N ILE A 33 -2.66 15.38 2.33
CA ILE A 33 -3.60 14.37 1.82
C ILE A 33 -3.08 12.96 2.10
N THR A 34 -1.77 12.72 2.03
CA THR A 34 -1.20 11.39 2.28
C THR A 34 -1.58 10.92 3.70
N PRO A 35 -2.24 9.76 3.83
CA PRO A 35 -2.53 9.17 5.13
C PRO A 35 -1.26 8.94 5.94
N GLU A 36 -1.31 9.27 7.23
CA GLU A 36 -0.17 9.04 8.13
C GLU A 36 0.12 7.54 8.29
N SER A 37 1.42 7.20 8.34
CA SER A 37 1.87 5.89 8.81
C SER A 37 1.66 5.85 10.32
N LEU A 38 0.75 4.98 10.75
CA LEU A 38 0.43 4.84 12.16
C LEU A 38 1.40 3.84 12.84
N PRO A 39 1.72 4.08 14.13
CA PRO A 39 2.36 3.06 14.96
C PRO A 39 1.40 1.87 15.11
N SER A 40 1.97 0.67 15.24
CA SER A 40 1.16 -0.51 15.53
C SER A 40 0.62 -0.45 16.95
N MET A 41 -0.55 -1.05 17.20
CA MET A 41 -1.23 -1.03 18.48
C MET A 41 -1.65 -2.44 18.86
N SER A 42 -1.51 -2.76 20.15
CA SER A 42 -1.98 -4.01 20.72
C SER A 42 -3.53 -4.10 20.74
N PRO A 43 -4.11 -5.31 20.78
CA PRO A 43 -5.56 -5.48 20.86
C PRO A 43 -6.23 -4.70 22.02
N ASP A 44 -5.56 -4.62 23.18
CA ASP A 44 -6.07 -3.92 24.35
C ASP A 44 -6.08 -2.40 24.18
N GLU A 45 -5.12 -1.85 23.44
CA GLU A 45 -5.07 -0.43 23.09
C GLU A 45 -6.17 -0.08 22.08
N ILE A 46 -6.37 -0.95 21.09
CA ILE A 46 -7.43 -0.79 20.08
C ILE A 46 -8.82 -0.80 20.73
N ALA A 47 -9.04 -1.65 21.73
CA ALA A 47 -10.30 -1.72 22.47
C ALA A 47 -10.68 -0.41 23.19
N ARG A 48 -9.68 0.43 23.52
CA ARG A 48 -9.88 1.74 24.17
C ARG A 48 -9.90 2.91 23.18
N LEU A 49 -9.58 2.65 21.91
CA LEU A 49 -9.48 3.66 20.89
C LEU A 49 -10.87 4.01 20.34
N ASP A 50 -11.13 5.30 20.17
CA ASP A 50 -12.32 5.76 19.46
C ASP A 50 -12.15 5.58 17.94
N LEU A 51 -12.57 4.43 17.44
CA LEU A 51 -12.51 4.05 16.03
C LEU A 51 -13.44 4.89 15.11
N SER A 52 -14.32 5.72 15.68
CA SER A 52 -15.13 6.67 14.91
C SER A 52 -14.33 7.91 14.48
N ALA A 53 -13.22 8.20 15.15
CA ALA A 53 -12.37 9.36 14.90
C ALA A 53 -10.94 8.98 14.51
N GLN A 54 -10.45 7.83 14.96
CA GLN A 54 -9.07 7.38 14.81
C GLN A 54 -9.00 6.04 14.08
N THR A 55 -7.85 5.77 13.46
CA THR A 55 -7.57 4.49 12.81
C THR A 55 -6.61 3.68 13.67
N ALA A 56 -6.94 2.44 13.94
CA ALA A 56 -6.02 1.46 14.52
C ALA A 56 -5.12 0.85 13.44
N CYS A 57 -3.91 0.48 13.81
CA CYS A 57 -2.96 -0.21 12.95
C CYS A 57 -2.50 -1.49 13.66
N ILE A 58 -2.67 -2.62 12.99
CA ILE A 58 -2.29 -3.95 13.49
C ILE A 58 -1.09 -4.41 12.66
N ASP A 59 -0.01 -4.79 13.33
CA ASP A 59 1.16 -5.40 12.71
C ASP A 59 1.33 -6.85 13.18
N ARG A 60 2.29 -7.58 12.59
CA ARG A 60 2.60 -8.98 12.93
C ARG A 60 2.78 -9.18 14.44
N GLY A 61 3.44 -8.24 15.11
CA GLY A 61 3.77 -8.32 16.53
C GLY A 61 2.56 -8.31 17.45
N ASP A 62 1.43 -7.78 16.97
CA ASP A 62 0.19 -7.66 17.74
C ASP A 62 -0.74 -8.86 17.55
N THR A 63 -0.29 -9.88 16.80
CA THR A 63 -1.07 -11.07 16.43
C THR A 63 -0.42 -12.36 16.94
N GLN A 64 -1.24 -13.36 17.23
CA GLN A 64 -0.77 -14.71 17.52
C GLN A 64 -0.39 -15.40 16.20
N TRP A 65 0.88 -15.80 16.07
CA TRP A 65 1.43 -16.39 14.86
C TRP A 65 1.57 -17.91 14.98
N TYR A 66 0.92 -18.63 14.07
CA TYR A 66 0.91 -20.09 13.93
C TYR A 66 1.66 -20.49 12.65
N PRO A 67 2.99 -20.64 12.70
CA PRO A 67 3.79 -20.99 11.53
C PRO A 67 3.58 -22.44 11.09
N GLY A 68 3.36 -22.64 9.79
CA GLY A 68 3.23 -23.97 9.20
C GLY A 68 1.84 -24.60 9.37
N GLU A 69 0.85 -23.81 9.83
CA GLU A 69 -0.53 -24.25 9.97
C GLU A 69 -1.46 -23.28 9.24
N LEU A 70 -2.36 -23.83 8.43
CA LEU A 70 -3.45 -23.09 7.80
C LEU A 70 -4.73 -23.33 8.59
N LEU A 71 -4.83 -22.69 9.76
CA LEU A 71 -5.96 -22.84 10.68
C LEU A 71 -7.15 -22.05 10.17
N GLU A 72 -8.29 -22.73 10.07
CA GLU A 72 -9.58 -22.14 9.82
C GLU A 72 -10.29 -21.81 11.15
N PRO A 73 -11.34 -20.97 11.14
CA PRO A 73 -12.05 -20.59 12.37
C PRO A 73 -12.46 -21.78 13.28
N PRO A 74 -12.96 -22.92 12.75
CA PRO A 74 -13.29 -24.08 13.59
C PRO A 74 -12.09 -24.72 14.30
N ASP A 75 -10.88 -24.62 13.73
CA ASP A 75 -9.69 -25.30 14.25
C ASP A 75 -9.21 -24.69 15.57
N PHE A 76 -9.51 -23.41 15.81
CA PHE A 76 -9.17 -22.73 17.07
C PHE A 76 -9.99 -23.22 18.27
N ALA A 77 -11.11 -23.92 18.04
CA ALA A 77 -11.89 -24.54 19.11
C ALA A 77 -11.31 -25.88 19.60
N LEU A 78 -10.43 -26.52 18.80
CA LEU A 78 -9.90 -27.87 19.05
C LEU A 78 -8.64 -27.89 19.94
N GLY A 79 -7.97 -26.75 20.13
CA GLY A 79 -6.97 -26.52 21.19
C GLY A 79 -5.59 -27.18 21.02
N GLU A 80 -5.38 -28.04 20.01
CA GLU A 80 -4.08 -28.62 19.69
C GLU A 80 -3.44 -27.90 18.49
N HIS A 81 -2.30 -27.25 18.73
CA HIS A 81 -1.54 -26.55 17.68
C HIS A 81 -0.07 -27.00 17.73
N ALA A 82 0.52 -27.24 16.56
CA ALA A 82 1.87 -27.77 16.40
C ALA A 82 2.95 -26.79 16.90
N ALA A 83 4.11 -27.36 17.24
CA ALA A 83 5.28 -26.61 17.65
C ALA A 83 5.72 -25.59 16.57
N LEU A 84 6.19 -24.41 17.01
CA LEU A 84 6.65 -23.34 16.13
C LEU A 84 7.69 -23.83 15.10
N ARG A 85 7.30 -23.81 13.81
CA ARG A 85 8.22 -24.05 12.68
C ARG A 85 8.85 -22.74 12.24
N SER A 86 10.05 -22.45 12.73
CA SER A 86 10.74 -21.17 12.47
C SER A 86 10.99 -20.85 10.98
N ASP A 87 11.01 -21.87 10.12
CA ASP A 87 11.26 -21.81 8.67
C ASP A 87 9.99 -21.92 7.81
N ALA A 88 8.80 -21.87 8.42
CA ALA A 88 7.55 -22.07 7.70
C ALA A 88 7.31 -20.98 6.63
N ARG A 89 7.07 -21.43 5.40
CA ARG A 89 6.72 -20.57 4.26
C ARG A 89 5.24 -20.18 4.20
N PHE A 90 4.45 -20.71 5.11
CA PHE A 90 3.03 -20.41 5.26
C PHE A 90 2.65 -20.43 6.74
N GLY A 91 1.47 -19.92 7.05
CA GLY A 91 0.93 -19.98 8.40
C GLY A 91 -0.23 -19.04 8.61
N THR A 92 -0.74 -19.02 9.84
CA THR A 92 -1.92 -18.27 10.23
C THR A 92 -1.59 -17.23 11.29
N ASN A 93 -2.05 -15.98 11.10
CA ASN A 93 -2.05 -14.97 12.16
C ASN A 93 -3.48 -14.84 12.67
N ARG A 94 -3.66 -14.79 13.99
CA ARG A 94 -4.95 -14.58 14.63
C ARG A 94 -4.88 -13.38 15.57
N VAL A 95 -5.93 -12.58 15.54
CA VAL A 95 -6.14 -11.51 16.52
C VAL A 95 -7.61 -11.46 16.90
N VAL A 96 -7.88 -11.30 18.19
CA VAL A 96 -9.22 -11.11 18.74
C VAL A 96 -9.30 -9.69 19.27
N LEU A 97 -10.28 -8.93 18.80
CA LEU A 97 -10.48 -7.53 19.14
C LEU A 97 -11.81 -7.34 19.84
N SER A 98 -11.87 -6.42 20.79
CA SER A 98 -13.14 -5.98 21.39
C SER A 98 -13.71 -4.84 20.53
N LEU A 99 -14.69 -5.15 19.68
CA LEU A 99 -15.36 -4.21 18.79
C LEU A 99 -16.86 -4.21 19.09
N PRO A 100 -17.44 -3.09 19.55
CA PRO A 100 -18.87 -2.99 19.84
C PRO A 100 -19.76 -3.49 18.71
N ALA A 101 -20.75 -4.32 19.04
CA ALA A 101 -21.71 -4.83 18.08
C ALA A 101 -22.59 -3.72 17.48
N GLY A 102 -23.07 -3.95 16.26
CA GLY A 102 -24.02 -3.05 15.58
C GLY A 102 -23.41 -1.82 14.90
N LYS A 103 -22.08 -1.66 14.96
CA LYS A 103 -21.34 -0.66 14.17
C LYS A 103 -20.64 -1.31 12.99
N THR A 104 -20.59 -0.62 11.86
CA THR A 104 -19.87 -1.11 10.66
C THR A 104 -18.43 -0.63 10.68
N TYR A 105 -17.51 -1.59 10.66
CA TYR A 105 -16.07 -1.36 10.62
C TYR A 105 -15.52 -1.67 9.24
N GLY A 106 -14.44 -0.98 8.87
CA GLY A 106 -13.64 -1.28 7.69
C GLY A 106 -12.26 -1.79 8.08
N ILE A 107 -11.78 -2.78 7.34
CA ILE A 107 -10.38 -3.19 7.36
C ILE A 107 -9.79 -2.95 5.98
N THR A 108 -8.65 -2.27 5.92
CA THR A 108 -7.91 -2.02 4.68
C THR A 108 -6.43 -2.34 4.83
N GLY A 109 -5.82 -2.81 3.75
CA GLY A 109 -4.39 -3.07 3.71
C GLY A 109 -3.95 -3.71 2.39
N SER A 110 -2.64 -3.94 2.27
CA SER A 110 -2.06 -4.70 1.16
C SER A 110 -1.94 -6.17 1.56
N SER A 111 -2.22 -7.09 0.63
CA SER A 111 -2.13 -8.53 0.89
C SER A 111 -0.74 -8.94 1.39
N CYS A 112 -0.68 -9.80 2.41
CA CYS A 112 0.55 -10.30 3.00
C CYS A 112 1.20 -11.41 2.15
N SER A 113 2.53 -11.43 2.11
CA SER A 113 3.33 -12.61 1.72
C SER A 113 3.02 -13.26 0.36
N TYR A 114 2.43 -12.58 -0.63
CA TYR A 114 2.15 -13.13 -1.98
C TYR A 114 1.00 -14.15 -2.09
N ALA A 115 0.33 -14.54 -1.01
CA ALA A 115 -1.04 -15.06 -1.07
C ALA A 115 -1.66 -14.87 0.30
N GLN A 116 -2.93 -14.51 0.34
CA GLN A 116 -3.65 -14.25 1.58
C GLN A 116 -5.09 -14.76 1.53
N LYS A 117 -5.57 -15.27 2.65
CA LYS A 117 -6.99 -15.40 2.95
C LYS A 117 -7.27 -14.68 4.27
N LEU A 118 -8.39 -13.96 4.32
CA LEU A 118 -8.84 -13.18 5.46
C LEU A 118 -10.21 -13.69 5.89
N TRP A 119 -10.32 -14.10 7.14
CA TRP A 119 -11.59 -14.42 7.79
C TRP A 119 -11.89 -13.40 8.88
N ILE A 120 -13.17 -13.08 9.01
CA ILE A 120 -13.71 -12.25 10.08
C ILE A 120 -14.92 -12.98 10.66
N ASN A 121 -14.93 -13.21 11.97
CA ASN A 121 -16.01 -13.89 12.68
C ASN A 121 -16.46 -15.20 12.01
N GLY A 122 -15.51 -16.04 11.59
CA GLY A 122 -15.80 -17.32 10.94
C GLY A 122 -16.03 -17.25 9.43
N ALA A 123 -16.36 -16.09 8.86
CA ALA A 123 -16.64 -15.94 7.44
C ALA A 123 -15.39 -15.58 6.64
N LEU A 124 -15.15 -16.24 5.50
CA LEU A 124 -14.11 -15.84 4.54
C LEU A 124 -14.56 -14.56 3.81
N VAL A 125 -13.86 -13.45 4.04
CA VAL A 125 -14.26 -12.14 3.52
C VAL A 125 -13.37 -11.62 2.38
N SER A 126 -12.14 -12.12 2.28
CA SER A 126 -11.23 -11.77 1.18
C SER A 126 -10.22 -12.88 0.93
N GLN A 127 -9.91 -13.09 -0.35
CA GLN A 127 -8.89 -14.02 -0.79
C GLN A 127 -8.10 -13.38 -1.95
N VAL A 128 -6.78 -13.33 -1.80
CA VAL A 128 -5.84 -12.85 -2.79
C VAL A 128 -4.88 -13.98 -3.15
N GLY A 129 -5.00 -14.48 -4.37
CA GLY A 129 -4.25 -15.65 -4.83
C GLY A 129 -4.78 -16.94 -4.24
N GLN A 130 -3.93 -17.97 -4.17
CA GLN A 130 -4.27 -19.26 -3.57
C GLN A 130 -3.25 -19.60 -2.48
N VAL A 131 -3.72 -19.56 -1.24
CA VAL A 131 -2.96 -20.02 -0.07
C VAL A 131 -3.02 -21.55 -0.03
N SER A 132 -1.85 -22.16 0.14
CA SER A 132 -1.64 -23.61 0.18
C SER A 132 -0.53 -23.94 1.16
N ASP A 133 -0.50 -25.19 1.64
CA ASP A 133 0.57 -25.77 2.45
C ASP A 133 1.71 -26.35 1.60
N SER A 134 1.49 -26.44 0.28
CA SER A 134 2.42 -26.97 -0.71
C SER A 134 2.73 -25.95 -1.82
N PRO A 135 3.94 -25.98 -2.40
CA PRO A 135 4.31 -25.11 -3.52
C PRO A 135 3.42 -25.30 -4.76
N ASP A 136 2.95 -26.52 -5.04
CA ASP A 136 2.19 -26.83 -6.25
C ASP A 136 0.76 -26.27 -6.21
N GLY A 137 0.16 -26.19 -5.02
CA GLY A 137 -1.16 -25.58 -4.81
C GLY A 137 -1.13 -24.06 -4.58
N PHE A 138 0.06 -23.45 -4.55
CA PHE A 138 0.23 -22.04 -4.25
C PHE A 138 0.20 -21.18 -5.51
N VAL A 139 -0.72 -20.21 -5.55
CA VAL A 139 -0.81 -19.23 -6.65
C VAL A 139 -0.49 -17.85 -6.11
N PRO A 140 0.67 -17.27 -6.46
CA PRO A 140 1.05 -15.97 -5.93
C PRO A 140 0.20 -14.85 -6.55
N ARG A 141 -0.29 -13.97 -5.69
CA ARG A 141 -0.94 -12.71 -6.06
C ARG A 141 -0.73 -11.69 -4.96
N THR A 142 -0.57 -10.43 -5.36
CA THR A 142 -0.53 -9.30 -4.44
C THR A 142 -1.59 -8.30 -4.83
N ASP A 143 -2.47 -7.93 -3.89
CA ASP A 143 -3.56 -6.97 -4.13
C ASP A 143 -3.78 -6.05 -2.92
N GLU A 144 -4.40 -4.90 -3.14
CA GLU A 144 -4.96 -4.14 -2.02
C GLU A 144 -6.36 -4.65 -1.73
N TYR A 145 -6.76 -4.66 -0.47
CA TYR A 145 -8.10 -5.06 -0.09
C TYR A 145 -8.70 -4.06 0.87
N THR A 146 -10.00 -3.86 0.75
CA THR A 146 -10.81 -3.18 1.74
C THR A 146 -12.08 -3.99 1.93
N VAL A 147 -12.37 -4.35 3.17
CA VAL A 147 -13.54 -5.14 3.55
C VAL A 147 -14.30 -4.37 4.62
N TYR A 148 -15.62 -4.35 4.50
CA TYR A 148 -16.50 -3.80 5.51
C TYR A 148 -17.31 -4.93 6.16
N PHE A 149 -17.47 -4.88 7.47
CA PHE A 149 -18.21 -5.88 8.23
C PHE A 149 -18.86 -5.24 9.45
N THR A 150 -19.93 -5.87 9.93
CA THR A 150 -20.66 -5.43 11.12
C THR A 150 -20.63 -6.58 12.13
N PRO A 151 -19.93 -6.45 13.26
CA PRO A 151 -19.89 -7.47 14.30
C PRO A 151 -21.28 -7.69 14.90
N GLU A 152 -21.63 -8.96 15.09
CA GLU A 152 -22.84 -9.36 15.82
C GLU A 152 -22.62 -9.39 17.33
N THR A 153 -21.36 -9.53 17.76
CA THR A 153 -20.91 -9.60 19.16
C THR A 153 -19.84 -8.55 19.43
N ASP A 154 -19.66 -8.19 20.71
CA ASP A 154 -18.64 -7.22 21.16
C ASP A 154 -17.19 -7.72 21.00
N THR A 155 -17.02 -8.97 20.57
CA THR A 155 -15.75 -9.56 20.22
C THR A 155 -15.73 -9.87 18.73
N THR A 156 -14.67 -9.47 18.04
CA THR A 156 -14.42 -9.81 16.63
C THR A 156 -13.13 -10.58 16.50
N GLU A 157 -13.19 -11.74 15.86
CA GLU A 157 -12.02 -12.54 15.52
C GLU A 157 -11.59 -12.26 14.08
N ILE A 158 -10.31 -11.96 13.89
CA ILE A 158 -9.70 -11.77 12.57
C ILE A 158 -8.60 -12.82 12.41
N ILE A 159 -8.69 -13.59 11.33
CA ILE A 159 -7.71 -14.61 10.98
C ILE A 159 -7.15 -14.28 9.60
N VAL A 160 -5.82 -14.27 9.49
CA VAL A 160 -5.08 -14.01 8.25
C VAL A 160 -4.17 -15.19 7.97
N GLN A 161 -4.55 -16.02 7.01
CA GLN A 161 -3.66 -17.03 6.47
C GLN A 161 -2.82 -16.44 5.35
N ARG A 162 -1.56 -16.87 5.27
CA ARG A 162 -0.62 -16.40 4.26
C ARG A 162 0.37 -17.47 3.86
N ALA A 163 0.86 -17.41 2.62
CA ALA A 163 1.89 -18.31 2.09
C ALA A 163 2.81 -17.56 1.12
N HIS A 164 4.12 -17.82 1.14
CA HIS A 164 5.16 -17.15 0.32
C HIS A 164 6.17 -18.13 -0.29
N PHE A 165 5.72 -19.15 -1.04
CA PHE A 165 6.65 -20.13 -1.63
C PHE A 165 7.56 -19.55 -2.72
N ASN A 166 7.11 -18.48 -3.38
CA ASN A 166 7.85 -17.77 -4.44
C ASN A 166 8.99 -16.88 -3.94
N HIS A 167 9.13 -16.67 -2.63
CA HIS A 167 10.13 -15.76 -2.07
C HIS A 167 10.87 -16.39 -0.88
N ARG A 168 12.03 -15.83 -0.52
CA ARG A 168 12.85 -16.32 0.59
C ARG A 168 12.26 -15.94 1.95
N SER A 169 11.57 -14.82 2.02
CA SER A 169 10.93 -14.32 3.23
C SER A 169 9.53 -13.80 2.94
N GLY A 170 8.63 -13.99 3.90
CA GLY A 170 7.29 -13.41 3.91
C GLY A 170 7.27 -12.11 4.69
N TYR A 171 6.25 -11.30 4.43
CA TYR A 171 5.99 -10.06 5.16
C TYR A 171 4.53 -10.04 5.65
N PHE A 172 4.31 -9.43 6.82
CA PHE A 172 2.99 -9.01 7.23
C PHE A 172 2.89 -7.52 6.89
N ASN A 173 1.92 -7.14 6.08
CA ASN A 173 1.65 -5.73 5.88
C ASN A 173 0.77 -5.23 7.02
N LYS A 174 0.99 -3.98 7.42
CA LYS A 174 0.14 -3.29 8.38
C LYS A 174 -1.31 -3.32 7.91
N VAL A 175 -2.20 -3.69 8.81
CA VAL A 175 -3.64 -3.73 8.59
C VAL A 175 -4.27 -2.56 9.34
N TYR A 176 -5.07 -1.75 8.64
CA TYR A 176 -5.72 -0.59 9.24
C TYR A 176 -7.20 -0.88 9.50
N LEU A 177 -7.65 -0.53 10.70
CA LEU A 177 -9.02 -0.77 11.19
C LEU A 177 -9.61 0.53 11.73
N ALA A 178 -10.82 0.87 11.31
CA ALA A 178 -11.63 1.96 11.88
C ALA A 178 -13.10 1.76 11.50
N GLU A 179 -13.98 2.66 11.93
CA GLU A 179 -15.35 2.69 11.38
C GLU A 179 -15.34 2.95 9.86
N GLU A 180 -16.35 2.43 9.15
CA GLU A 180 -16.44 2.44 7.68
C GLU A 180 -16.09 3.80 7.06
N GLN A 181 -16.65 4.88 7.60
CA GLN A 181 -16.48 6.23 7.06
C GLN A 181 -15.02 6.70 7.12
N ILE A 182 -14.31 6.36 8.21
CA ILE A 182 -12.91 6.74 8.41
C ILE A 182 -12.01 5.97 7.44
N ILE A 183 -12.28 4.67 7.24
CA ILE A 183 -11.54 3.85 6.28
C ILE A 183 -11.80 4.29 4.84
N ALA A 184 -13.05 4.57 4.49
CA ALA A 184 -13.40 5.09 3.18
C ALA A 184 -12.71 6.43 2.90
N GLN A 185 -12.69 7.34 3.89
CA GLN A 185 -11.98 8.62 3.79
C GLN A 185 -10.46 8.42 3.65
N ARG A 186 -9.87 7.49 4.40
CA ARG A 186 -8.45 7.12 4.31
C ARG A 186 -8.08 6.62 2.92
N ASN A 187 -8.84 5.66 2.39
CA ASN A 187 -8.64 5.11 1.05
C ASN A 187 -8.78 6.19 -0.03
N ARG A 188 -9.78 7.06 0.09
CA ARG A 188 -9.98 8.18 -0.85
C ARG A 188 -8.82 9.17 -0.81
N ARG A 189 -8.32 9.50 0.38
CA ARG A 189 -7.12 10.34 0.57
C ARG A 189 -5.88 9.70 -0.05
N GLN A 190 -5.67 8.41 0.19
CA GLN A 190 -4.59 7.64 -0.42
C GLN A 190 -4.66 7.72 -1.96
N PHE A 191 -5.81 7.42 -2.54
CA PHE A 191 -6.02 7.47 -4.00
C PHE A 191 -5.74 8.85 -4.60
N ILE A 192 -6.22 9.93 -3.97
CA ILE A 192 -5.96 11.30 -4.43
C ILE A 192 -4.47 11.63 -4.32
N SER A 193 -3.83 11.27 -3.20
CA SER A 193 -2.39 11.47 -3.00
C SER A 193 -1.57 10.76 -4.08
N ASP A 194 -1.93 9.51 -4.39
CA ASP A 194 -1.23 8.71 -5.39
C ASP A 194 -1.42 9.31 -6.80
N GLY A 195 -2.63 9.75 -7.14
CA GLY A 195 -2.92 10.45 -8.39
C GLY A 195 -2.17 11.78 -8.54
N LEU A 196 -2.06 12.58 -7.48
CA LEU A 196 -1.31 13.84 -7.49
C LEU A 196 0.19 13.61 -7.70
N MET A 197 0.77 12.61 -7.02
CA MET A 197 2.17 12.23 -7.20
C MET A 197 2.46 11.77 -8.63
N LEU A 198 1.62 10.88 -9.16
CA LEU A 198 1.76 10.40 -10.53
C LEU A 198 1.64 11.54 -11.55
N GLY A 199 0.63 12.40 -11.39
CA GLY A 199 0.40 13.56 -12.26
C GLY A 199 1.55 14.55 -12.22
N ALA A 200 2.13 14.83 -11.05
CA ALA A 200 3.28 15.71 -10.90
C ALA A 200 4.53 15.16 -11.62
N LEU A 201 4.85 13.89 -11.41
CA LEU A 201 6.00 13.24 -12.07
C LEU A 201 5.84 13.20 -13.59
N LEU A 202 4.65 12.84 -14.08
CA LEU A 202 4.35 12.83 -15.52
C LEU A 202 4.44 14.25 -16.13
N SER A 203 3.91 15.26 -15.43
CA SER A 203 3.97 16.64 -15.91
C SER A 203 5.41 17.12 -16.06
N ILE A 204 6.28 16.80 -15.09
CA ILE A 204 7.72 17.11 -15.15
C ILE A 204 8.37 16.36 -16.31
N ALA A 205 8.11 15.06 -16.46
CA ALA A 205 8.67 14.25 -17.55
C ALA A 205 8.29 14.80 -18.93
N ILE A 206 7.00 15.07 -19.16
CA ILE A 206 6.48 15.62 -20.42
C ILE A 206 7.06 17.01 -20.70
N PHE A 207 7.16 17.87 -19.69
CA PHE A 207 7.73 19.21 -19.83
C PHE A 207 9.19 19.16 -20.30
N PHE A 208 10.04 18.37 -19.64
CA PHE A 208 11.45 18.27 -20.02
C PHE A 208 11.65 17.53 -21.34
N LEU A 209 10.83 16.52 -21.64
CA LEU A 209 10.87 15.84 -22.93
C LEU A 209 10.49 16.80 -24.07
N GLY A 210 9.42 17.58 -23.91
CA GLY A 210 9.02 18.60 -24.88
C GLY A 210 10.10 19.67 -25.07
N MET A 211 10.74 20.11 -23.99
CA MET A 211 11.86 21.04 -24.07
C MET A 211 13.03 20.48 -24.89
N VAL A 212 13.30 19.17 -24.81
CA VAL A 212 14.34 18.52 -25.60
C VAL A 212 13.96 18.43 -27.08
N LEU A 213 12.70 18.08 -27.36
CA LEU A 213 12.21 17.91 -28.73
C LEU A 213 12.12 19.24 -29.49
N PHE A 214 11.70 20.32 -28.83
CA PHE A 214 11.38 21.59 -29.50
C PHE A 214 12.39 22.71 -29.28
N TYR A 215 13.19 22.70 -28.20
CA TYR A 215 13.97 23.88 -27.80
C TYR A 215 15.48 23.61 -27.65
N THR A 216 15.89 22.49 -27.02
CA THR A 216 17.32 22.22 -26.76
C THR A 216 17.68 20.77 -27.05
N ARG A 217 18.81 20.52 -27.71
CA ARG A 217 19.31 19.14 -27.91
C ARG A 217 20.23 18.67 -26.77
N ARG A 218 19.97 19.10 -25.54
CA ARG A 218 20.81 18.72 -24.38
C ARG A 218 20.43 17.34 -23.88
N LEU A 219 21.37 16.41 -24.02
CA LEU A 219 21.19 15.02 -23.59
C LEU A 219 20.91 14.90 -22.09
N SER A 220 21.43 15.81 -21.27
CA SER A 220 21.16 15.83 -19.81
C SER A 220 19.68 16.00 -19.48
N LEU A 221 18.95 16.83 -20.23
CA LEU A 221 17.50 17.02 -20.01
C LEU A 221 16.70 15.82 -20.50
N LEU A 222 17.18 15.10 -21.53
CA LEU A 222 16.57 13.87 -21.99
C LEU A 222 16.66 12.79 -20.90
N TRP A 223 17.86 12.55 -20.37
CA TRP A 223 18.06 11.59 -19.29
C TRP A 223 17.24 11.94 -18.05
N PHE A 224 17.13 13.22 -17.70
CA PHE A 224 16.28 13.67 -16.61
C PHE A 224 14.79 13.37 -16.86
N SER A 225 14.27 13.71 -18.05
CA SER A 225 12.87 13.42 -18.40
C SER A 225 12.56 11.92 -18.37
N LEU A 226 13.49 11.09 -18.84
CA LEU A 226 13.35 9.64 -18.82
C LEU A 226 13.39 9.09 -17.40
N ALA A 227 14.26 9.63 -16.53
CA ALA A 227 14.29 9.27 -15.11
C ALA A 227 12.96 9.62 -14.40
N CYS A 228 12.39 10.79 -14.67
CA CYS A 228 11.07 11.16 -14.15
C CYS A 228 9.96 10.23 -14.67
N LEU A 229 10.01 9.83 -15.95
CA LEU A 229 9.06 8.89 -16.53
C LEU A 229 9.17 7.50 -15.90
N CYS A 230 10.40 6.99 -15.71
CA CYS A 230 10.64 5.75 -14.99
C CYS A 230 10.14 5.83 -13.54
N SER A 231 10.29 6.98 -12.88
CA SER A 231 9.77 7.23 -11.52
C SER A 231 8.24 7.18 -11.47
N ALA A 232 7.58 7.82 -12.44
CA ALA A 232 6.13 7.75 -12.57
C ALA A 232 5.64 6.31 -12.79
N LEU A 233 6.29 5.56 -13.68
CA LEU A 233 5.95 4.17 -13.97
C LEU A 233 6.18 3.26 -12.76
N HIS A 234 7.30 3.44 -12.06
CA HIS A 234 7.61 2.71 -10.84
C HIS A 234 6.53 2.95 -9.77
N TYR A 235 6.21 4.23 -9.52
CA TYR A 235 5.19 4.62 -8.55
C TYR A 235 3.81 4.01 -8.87
N MET A 236 3.43 4.01 -10.16
CA MET A 236 2.18 3.43 -10.65
C MET A 236 2.10 1.91 -10.46
N THR A 237 3.23 1.22 -10.54
CA THR A 237 3.31 -0.24 -10.43
C THR A 237 3.33 -0.69 -8.97
N PHE A 238 4.09 -0.01 -8.11
CA PHE A 238 4.33 -0.41 -6.72
C PHE A 238 3.18 -0.06 -5.77
N ARG A 239 2.70 1.20 -5.80
CA ARG A 239 1.84 1.75 -4.72
C ARG A 239 0.35 1.66 -5.01
N GLY A 240 -0.06 1.93 -6.25
CA GLY A 240 -1.49 2.04 -6.57
C GLY A 240 -2.10 0.82 -7.25
N LYS A 241 -1.27 -0.16 -7.64
CA LYS A 241 -1.64 -1.25 -8.59
C LYS A 241 -2.45 -0.75 -9.80
N ALA A 242 -2.33 0.54 -10.12
CA ALA A 242 -3.08 1.18 -11.19
C ALA A 242 -2.67 0.62 -12.55
N PHE A 243 -1.47 0.02 -12.61
CA PHE A 243 -1.03 -0.77 -13.74
C PHE A 243 -1.97 -1.95 -14.05
N ALA A 244 -2.51 -2.63 -13.03
CA ALA A 244 -3.51 -3.68 -13.21
C ALA A 244 -4.88 -3.15 -13.69
N LEU A 245 -5.22 -1.89 -13.39
CA LEU A 245 -6.42 -1.24 -13.93
C LEU A 245 -6.27 -0.88 -15.42
N LEU A 246 -5.06 -0.51 -15.84
CA LEU A 246 -4.76 -0.18 -17.24
C LEU A 246 -4.57 -1.43 -18.12
N PHE A 247 -4.02 -2.50 -17.55
CA PHE A 247 -3.76 -3.76 -18.24
C PHE A 247 -4.28 -4.96 -17.41
N PRO A 248 -5.61 -5.18 -17.37
CA PRO A 248 -6.21 -6.23 -16.55
C PRO A 248 -5.80 -7.65 -16.97
N ASP A 249 -5.46 -7.85 -18.25
CA ASP A 249 -5.06 -9.15 -18.80
C ASP A 249 -3.58 -9.50 -18.58
N LEU A 250 -2.80 -8.59 -17.98
CA LEU A 250 -1.38 -8.83 -17.79
C LEU A 250 -1.15 -9.85 -16.67
N SER A 251 -0.31 -10.85 -16.94
CA SER A 251 0.02 -11.85 -15.90
C SER A 251 0.70 -11.20 -14.69
N TRP A 252 0.33 -11.66 -13.49
CA TRP A 252 0.91 -11.17 -12.23
C TRP A 252 2.44 -11.25 -12.22
N TYR A 253 3.00 -12.34 -12.76
CA TYR A 253 4.45 -12.52 -12.86
C TYR A 253 5.14 -11.44 -13.70
N LEU A 254 4.52 -11.02 -14.81
CA LEU A 254 5.10 -9.99 -15.67
C LEU A 254 5.02 -8.61 -14.99
N SER A 255 3.87 -8.29 -14.40
CA SER A 255 3.70 -7.05 -13.62
C SER A 255 4.74 -6.97 -12.50
N HIS A 256 4.92 -8.06 -11.75
CA HIS A 256 5.86 -8.10 -10.64
C HIS A 256 7.33 -8.06 -11.10
N LYS A 257 7.68 -8.68 -12.24
CA LYS A 257 9.02 -8.52 -12.84
C LYS A 257 9.29 -7.09 -13.29
N LEU A 258 8.31 -6.41 -13.88
CA LEU A 258 8.42 -5.00 -14.25
C LEU A 258 8.61 -4.11 -13.02
N GLU A 259 7.92 -4.42 -11.93
CA GLU A 259 8.09 -3.76 -10.63
C GLU A 259 9.54 -3.88 -10.13
N TYR A 260 10.12 -5.10 -10.17
CA TYR A 260 11.53 -5.31 -9.81
C TYR A 260 12.51 -4.56 -10.73
N LEU A 261 12.29 -4.58 -12.05
CA LEU A 261 13.16 -3.84 -12.98
C LEU A 261 13.08 -2.33 -12.76
N ALA A 262 11.88 -1.82 -12.48
CA ALA A 262 11.66 -0.43 -12.13
C ALA A 262 12.36 -0.08 -10.80
N GLN A 263 12.35 -0.96 -9.80
CA GLN A 263 13.09 -0.76 -8.55
C GLN A 263 14.61 -0.73 -8.77
N TYR A 264 15.14 -1.66 -9.56
CA TYR A 264 16.57 -1.74 -9.84
C TYR A 264 17.10 -0.53 -10.63
N SER A 265 16.27 0.13 -11.42
CA SER A 265 16.68 1.35 -12.14
C SER A 265 16.90 2.57 -11.22
N PHE A 266 16.57 2.46 -9.93
CA PHE A 266 16.84 3.48 -8.91
C PHE A 266 18.10 3.23 -8.06
N TYR A 267 18.70 2.04 -8.14
CA TYR A 267 19.94 1.69 -7.43
C TYR A 267 21.14 1.76 -8.37
#